data_AF-A0A0B4WZG5-F1
#
_entry.id   AF-A0A0B4WZG5-F1
#
_cell.length_a   1.000
_cell.length_b   1.000
_cell.length_c   1.000
_cell.angle_alpha   90.00
_cell.angle_beta   90.00
_cell.angle_gamma   90.00
#
_symmetry.space_group_name_H-M   'P 1'
#
loop_
_entity.id
_entity.type
_entity.pdbx_description
1 polymer ?
#
loop_
_entity_poly.entity_id
_entity_poly.type
_entity_poly.pdbx_seq_one_letter_code
_entity_poly.pdbx_strand_id
1 'polypeptide(L)'
;MRRGKPFFRAIFAIFRSLSVFHWIFASSSKRVAAMRFFVATLLATASFLSPISSFAESADVEATIKKVDMSSLSLTLDDGKTYQAPEEFNFDGLKAGVKVVIFYTEVDGKRVINDLDIVQ
;
A
#
# COMPACT_ATOMS: atom_id res chain seq x y z
N MET A 1 -64.48 -65.50 7.60
CA MET A 1 -63.50 -66.61 7.59
C MET A 1 -62.10 -66.01 7.52
N ARG A 2 -61.27 -66.27 8.56
CA ARG A 2 -59.81 -66.09 8.66
C ARG A 2 -59.24 -64.66 8.59
N ARG A 3 -58.30 -64.23 9.45
CA ARG A 3 -57.79 -64.69 10.75
C ARG A 3 -56.85 -63.57 11.20
N GLY A 4 -57.11 -62.93 12.35
CA GLY A 4 -56.17 -61.99 12.96
C GLY A 4 -55.11 -62.69 13.81
N LYS A 5 -54.10 -61.87 14.19
CA LYS A 5 -53.04 -62.07 15.22
C LYS A 5 -51.80 -62.87 14.74
N PRO A 6 -50.57 -62.71 15.31
CA PRO A 6 -50.25 -62.31 16.70
C PRO A 6 -49.14 -61.23 16.86
N PHE A 7 -49.20 -60.37 17.89
CA PHE A 7 -48.61 -60.54 19.23
C PHE A 7 -47.09 -60.77 19.25
N PHE A 8 -46.39 -59.78 19.84
CA PHE A 8 -45.15 -59.86 20.62
C PHE A 8 -44.52 -61.25 20.78
N ARG A 9 -43.26 -61.41 20.34
CA ARG A 9 -42.13 -62.01 21.08
C ARG A 9 -41.03 -62.48 20.13
N ALA A 10 -39.86 -61.84 20.18
CA ALA A 10 -38.53 -62.46 20.02
C ALA A 10 -37.50 -61.34 20.23
N ILE A 11 -37.06 -61.11 21.46
CA ILE A 11 -35.82 -61.69 22.00
C ILE A 11 -34.59 -61.06 21.33
N PHE A 12 -34.13 -60.01 22.00
CA PHE A 12 -32.73 -59.64 22.23
C PHE A 12 -31.74 -60.70 21.72
N ALA A 13 -31.20 -60.48 20.51
CA ALA A 13 -30.16 -61.33 19.97
C ALA A 13 -28.95 -60.47 19.58
N ILE A 14 -27.95 -60.54 20.48
CA ILE A 14 -26.52 -60.54 20.16
C ILE A 14 -25.91 -59.15 19.92
N PHE A 15 -25.57 -58.54 21.05
CA PHE A 15 -24.50 -57.56 21.23
C PHE A 15 -23.17 -58.20 20.77
N ARG A 16 -22.80 -58.09 19.50
CA ARG A 16 -21.46 -58.48 19.02
C ARG A 16 -21.01 -57.65 17.81
N SER A 17 -20.62 -56.41 18.09
CA SER A 17 -19.58 -55.74 17.29
C SER A 17 -18.94 -54.66 18.15
N LEU A 18 -18.02 -55.09 19.00
CA LEU A 18 -16.92 -54.23 19.44
C LEU A 18 -15.93 -54.16 18.28
N SER A 19 -15.24 -53.03 18.16
CA SER A 19 -14.10 -52.75 17.28
C SER A 19 -14.41 -52.52 15.80
N VAL A 20 -14.27 -51.24 15.43
CA VAL A 20 -13.56 -50.65 14.27
C VAL A 20 -14.39 -49.49 13.72
N PHE A 21 -14.47 -48.41 14.49
CA PHE A 21 -14.94 -47.11 13.98
C PHE A 21 -14.16 -45.98 14.67
N HIS A 22 -12.83 -46.08 14.62
CA HIS A 22 -11.98 -44.95 14.99
C HIS A 22 -10.63 -45.00 14.28
N TRP A 23 -10.64 -44.93 12.96
CA TRP A 23 -9.48 -44.43 12.22
C TRP A 23 -9.89 -44.03 10.81
N ILE A 24 -9.21 -43.05 10.23
CA ILE A 24 -9.48 -42.37 8.94
C ILE A 24 -10.29 -41.07 9.07
N PHE A 25 -9.84 -40.15 9.93
CA PHE A 25 -9.87 -38.72 9.61
C PHE A 25 -8.70 -37.97 10.26
N ALA A 26 -7.48 -38.44 10.00
CA ALA A 26 -6.28 -37.79 10.53
C ALA A 26 -5.09 -37.97 9.58
N SER A 27 -5.17 -37.41 8.36
CA SER A 27 -3.98 -37.38 7.49
C SER A 27 -3.89 -36.18 6.54
N SER A 28 -4.44 -35.01 6.90
CA SER A 28 -4.30 -33.79 6.07
C SER A 28 -3.90 -32.52 6.84
N SER A 29 -3.36 -32.62 8.05
CA SER A 29 -3.02 -31.41 8.82
C SER A 29 -1.66 -30.79 8.41
N LYS A 30 -0.67 -31.61 8.04
CA LYS A 30 0.69 -31.12 7.73
C LYS A 30 0.78 -30.27 6.46
N ARG A 31 -0.03 -30.58 5.44
CA ARG A 31 -0.01 -29.87 4.14
C ARG A 31 -0.67 -28.49 4.22
N VAL A 32 -1.75 -28.36 4.98
CA VAL A 32 -2.48 -27.10 5.15
C VAL A 32 -1.67 -26.11 6.00
N ALA A 33 -1.01 -26.59 7.06
CA ALA A 33 -0.10 -25.75 7.86
C ALA A 33 1.09 -25.24 7.02
N ALA A 34 1.69 -26.12 6.21
CA ALA A 34 2.77 -25.72 5.30
C ALA A 34 2.30 -24.70 4.25
N MET A 35 1.16 -24.92 3.58
CA MET A 35 0.62 -23.97 2.60
C MET A 35 0.31 -22.59 3.21
N ARG A 36 -0.25 -22.56 4.43
CA ARG A 36 -0.52 -21.30 5.14
C ARG A 36 0.76 -20.55 5.49
N PHE A 37 1.82 -21.27 5.84
CA PHE A 37 3.14 -20.68 6.09
C PHE A 37 3.71 -20.06 4.81
N PHE A 38 3.70 -20.78 3.68
CA PHE A 38 4.17 -20.25 2.40
C PHE A 38 3.41 -19.00 1.95
N VAL A 39 2.08 -18.99 2.08
CA VAL A 39 1.25 -17.82 1.74
C VAL A 39 1.54 -16.64 2.66
N ALA A 40 1.69 -16.88 3.97
CA ALA A 40 2.04 -15.83 4.93
C ALA A 40 3.42 -15.23 4.66
N THR A 41 4.42 -16.08 4.35
CA THR A 41 5.76 -15.59 3.97
C THR A 41 5.75 -14.78 2.69
N LEU A 42 4.97 -15.20 1.67
CA LEU A 42 4.89 -14.48 0.40
C LEU A 42 4.26 -13.09 0.56
N LEU A 43 3.16 -12.99 1.30
CA LEU A 43 2.48 -11.71 1.59
C LEU A 43 3.35 -10.76 2.43
N ALA A 44 4.08 -11.31 3.42
CA ALA A 44 5.04 -10.54 4.21
C ALA A 44 6.15 -9.95 3.32
N THR A 45 6.71 -10.74 2.39
CA THR A 45 7.75 -10.25 1.47
C THR A 45 7.24 -9.28 0.41
N ALA A 46 6.00 -9.43 -0.05
CA ALA A 46 5.38 -8.51 -0.99
C ALA A 46 5.20 -7.10 -0.39
N SER A 47 5.03 -7.02 0.94
CA SER A 47 4.91 -5.75 1.66
C SER A 47 6.22 -4.95 1.68
N PHE A 48 7.37 -5.61 1.56
CA PHE A 48 8.69 -4.94 1.44
C PHE A 48 8.97 -4.41 0.03
N LEU A 49 8.26 -4.94 -0.98
CA LEU A 49 8.37 -4.51 -2.37
C LEU A 49 7.21 -3.58 -2.78
N SER A 50 6.37 -3.17 -1.83
CA SER A 50 5.43 -2.08 -2.07
C SER A 50 6.26 -0.82 -2.31
N PRO A 51 6.11 -0.14 -3.45
CA PRO A 51 6.70 1.18 -3.61
C PRO A 51 6.18 2.03 -2.46
N ILE A 52 7.10 2.46 -1.59
CA ILE A 52 6.83 3.49 -0.60
C ILE A 52 6.33 4.64 -1.46
N SER A 53 5.04 4.95 -1.35
CA SER A 53 4.40 6.01 -2.10
C SER A 53 5.32 7.22 -2.02
N SER A 54 5.96 7.55 -3.15
CA SER A 54 6.63 8.83 -3.32
C SER A 54 5.52 9.84 -3.15
N PHE A 55 5.41 10.41 -1.96
CA PHE A 55 4.54 11.54 -1.73
C PHE A 55 5.06 12.62 -2.67
N ALA A 56 4.42 12.78 -3.81
CA ALA A 56 4.49 14.01 -4.59
C ALA A 56 3.75 15.05 -3.74
N GLU A 57 4.41 15.51 -2.68
CA GLU A 57 3.90 16.57 -1.84
C GLU A 57 4.08 17.86 -2.62
N SER A 58 3.00 18.34 -3.23
CA SER A 58 2.94 19.72 -3.68
C SER A 58 2.84 20.59 -2.44
N ALA A 59 3.93 21.27 -2.10
CA ALA A 59 3.98 22.18 -0.97
C ALA A 59 4.11 23.61 -1.48
N ASP A 60 3.25 24.49 -0.98
CA ASP A 60 3.24 25.90 -1.33
C ASP A 60 4.17 26.64 -0.37
N VAL A 61 5.20 27.30 -0.91
CA VAL A 61 6.18 28.04 -0.08
C VAL A 61 6.16 29.50 -0.44
N GLU A 62 5.74 30.33 0.51
CA GLU A 62 5.96 31.78 0.49
C GLU A 62 7.39 32.10 0.90
N ALA A 63 8.16 32.67 -0.01
CA ALA A 63 9.56 32.97 0.22
C ALA A 63 10.00 34.19 -0.59
N THR A 64 11.14 34.78 -0.20
CA THR A 64 11.73 35.91 -0.92
C THR A 64 12.84 35.38 -1.83
N ILE A 65 12.86 35.82 -3.08
CA ILE A 65 13.92 35.46 -4.02
C ILE A 65 15.26 36.03 -3.52
N LYS A 66 16.25 35.17 -3.28
CA LYS A 66 17.63 35.59 -3.00
C LYS A 66 18.47 35.66 -4.26
N LYS A 67 18.33 34.68 -5.14
CA LYS A 67 19.14 34.56 -6.36
C LYS A 67 18.34 33.90 -7.47
N VAL A 68 18.44 34.46 -8.68
CA VAL A 68 17.92 33.87 -9.91
C VAL A 68 19.12 33.48 -10.77
N ASP A 69 19.18 32.22 -11.18
CA ASP A 69 20.22 31.71 -12.07
C ASP A 69 19.60 31.23 -13.39
N MET A 70 19.65 32.10 -14.39
CA MET A 70 19.16 31.81 -15.75
C MET A 70 20.03 30.81 -16.50
N SER A 71 21.27 30.56 -16.05
CA SER A 71 22.19 29.63 -16.72
C SER A 71 21.90 28.18 -16.33
N SER A 72 21.54 27.96 -15.07
CA SER A 72 21.15 26.66 -14.54
C SER A 72 19.64 26.47 -14.43
N LEU A 73 18.85 27.45 -14.92
CA LEU A 73 17.38 27.49 -14.81
C LEU A 73 16.94 27.19 -13.37
N SER A 74 17.55 27.86 -12.39
CA SER A 74 17.29 27.59 -10.98
C SER A 74 17.07 28.86 -10.17
N LEU A 75 16.26 28.73 -9.12
CA LEU A 75 15.88 29.81 -8.20
C LEU A 75 16.30 29.43 -6.79
N THR A 76 17.05 30.32 -6.13
CA THR A 76 17.39 30.20 -4.72
C THR A 76 16.55 31.18 -3.92
N LEU A 77 15.78 30.63 -2.99
CA LEU A 77 14.91 31.38 -2.10
C LEU A 77 15.60 31.69 -0.76
N ASP A 78 14.98 32.55 0.03
CA ASP A 78 15.47 32.93 1.35
C ASP A 78 15.46 31.79 2.37
N ASP A 79 14.59 30.79 2.15
CA ASP A 79 14.55 29.51 2.85
C ASP A 79 15.84 28.66 2.71
N GLY A 80 16.75 29.07 1.83
CA GLY A 80 18.03 28.41 1.60
C GLY A 80 17.95 27.19 0.68
N LYS A 81 16.79 26.96 0.05
CA LYS A 81 16.57 25.86 -0.88
C LYS A 81 16.65 26.36 -2.33
N THR A 82 17.03 25.44 -3.21
CA THR A 82 17.10 25.68 -4.65
C THR A 82 15.99 24.93 -5.35
N TYR A 83 15.32 25.62 -6.26
CA TYR A 83 14.18 25.14 -7.03
C TYR A 83 14.56 25.14 -8.51
N GLN A 84 14.29 24.03 -9.18
CA GLN A 84 14.60 23.85 -10.60
C GLN A 84 13.43 24.33 -11.43
N ALA A 85 13.65 25.31 -12.29
CA ALA A 85 12.67 25.77 -13.25
C ALA A 85 12.74 24.93 -14.54
N PRO A 86 11.60 24.65 -15.19
CA PRO A 86 11.58 24.09 -16.54
C PRO A 86 12.15 25.08 -17.57
N GLU A 87 12.57 24.59 -18.74
CA GLU A 87 13.16 25.43 -19.80
C GLU A 87 12.19 26.50 -20.32
N GLU A 88 10.89 26.23 -20.25
CA GLU A 88 9.82 27.13 -20.69
C GLU A 88 9.38 28.13 -19.61
N PHE A 89 10.06 28.17 -18.46
CA PHE A 89 9.68 29.01 -17.34
C PHE A 89 10.01 30.50 -17.61
N ASN A 90 9.03 31.37 -17.35
CA ASN A 90 9.23 32.80 -17.51
C ASN A 90 9.83 33.42 -16.25
N PHE A 91 11.06 33.92 -16.33
CA PHE A 91 11.73 34.62 -15.24
C PHE A 91 11.48 36.13 -15.22
N ASP A 92 10.62 36.64 -16.11
CA ASP A 92 10.33 38.07 -16.17
C ASP A 92 9.70 38.57 -14.87
N GLY A 93 10.18 39.70 -14.37
CA GLY A 93 9.80 40.25 -13.07
C GLY A 93 10.41 39.56 -11.84
N LEU A 94 11.07 38.41 -11.98
CA LEU A 94 11.71 37.71 -10.85
C LEU A 94 13.09 38.31 -10.58
N LYS A 95 13.19 39.07 -9.48
CA LYS A 95 14.43 39.69 -9.02
C LYS A 95 14.67 39.39 -7.55
N ALA A 96 15.92 39.46 -7.14
CA ALA A 96 16.27 39.34 -5.73
C ALA A 96 15.51 40.40 -4.89
N GLY A 97 14.87 39.96 -3.81
CA GLY A 97 14.05 40.81 -2.93
C GLY A 97 12.55 40.81 -3.23
N VAL A 98 12.09 40.14 -4.28
CA VAL A 98 10.65 39.96 -4.56
C VAL A 98 10.10 38.80 -3.75
N LYS A 99 8.95 39.00 -3.10
CA LYS A 99 8.24 37.96 -2.36
C LYS A 99 7.35 37.17 -3.32
N VAL A 100 7.48 35.84 -3.31
CA VAL A 100 6.80 34.95 -4.26
C VAL A 100 6.25 33.73 -3.54
N VAL A 101 5.18 33.17 -4.08
CA VAL A 101 4.65 31.85 -3.75
C VAL A 101 5.12 30.90 -4.83
N ILE A 102 5.82 29.83 -4.45
CA ILE A 102 6.27 28.81 -5.41
C ILE A 102 5.46 27.55 -5.22
N PHE A 103 4.86 27.10 -6.32
CA PHE A 103 4.20 25.82 -6.47
C PHE A 103 5.20 24.86 -7.10
N TYR A 104 5.61 23.82 -6.39
CA TYR A 104 6.58 22.86 -6.91
C TYR A 104 6.10 21.43 -6.71
N THR A 105 6.60 20.54 -7.57
CA THR A 105 6.47 19.10 -7.43
C THR A 105 7.85 18.51 -7.18
N GLU A 106 7.94 17.63 -6.18
CA GLU A 106 9.16 16.87 -5.97
C GLU A 106 9.17 15.64 -6.89
N VAL A 107 10.07 15.65 -7.87
CA VAL A 107 10.27 14.55 -8.82
C VAL A 107 11.69 14.03 -8.61
N ASP A 108 11.84 12.76 -8.22
CA ASP A 108 13.14 12.12 -7.96
C ASP A 108 14.05 12.89 -6.98
N GLY A 109 13.45 13.51 -5.95
CA GLY A 109 14.17 14.31 -4.93
C GLY A 109 14.63 15.69 -5.42
N LYS A 110 14.22 16.10 -6.63
CA LYS A 110 14.42 17.46 -7.15
C LYS A 110 13.11 18.22 -7.09
N ARG A 111 13.16 19.44 -6.56
CA ARG A 111 12.00 20.35 -6.54
C ARG A 111 11.89 21.03 -7.89
N VAL A 112 10.95 20.59 -8.70
CA VAL A 112 10.65 21.17 -10.01
C VAL A 112 9.52 22.17 -9.83
N ILE A 113 9.73 23.41 -10.26
CA ILE A 113 8.73 24.47 -10.19
C ILE A 113 7.64 24.15 -11.21
N ASN A 114 6.39 24.13 -10.75
CA ASN A 114 5.21 24.03 -11.60
C ASN A 114 4.72 25.43 -11.97
N ASP A 115 4.60 26.30 -10.96
CA ASP A 115 4.09 27.66 -11.13
C ASP A 115 4.67 28.58 -10.05
N LEU A 116 4.59 29.88 -10.29
CA LEU A 116 5.07 30.91 -9.36
C LEU A 116 4.19 32.14 -9.43
N ASP A 117 3.73 32.59 -8.26
CA ASP A 117 2.99 33.85 -8.11
C ASP A 117 3.78 34.89 -7.33
N ILE A 118 3.71 36.14 -7.78
CA ILE A 118 4.33 37.27 -7.07
C ILE A 118 3.32 37.80 -6.05
N VAL A 119 3.72 37.85 -4.79
CA VAL A 119 2.91 38.46 -3.73
C VAL A 119 3.15 39.97 -3.79
N GLN A 120 2.15 40.71 -4.25
CA GLN A 120 2.17 42.19 -4.34
C GLN A 120 1.98 42.85 -2.98
#